data_AF-A0AAP3E1K8-F1
#
_entry.id   AF-A0AAP3E1K8-F1
#
_cell.length_a   1.000
_cell.length_b   1.000
_cell.length_c   1.000
_cell.angle_alpha   90.00
_cell.angle_beta   90.00
_cell.angle_gamma   90.00
#
_symmetry.space_group_name_H-M   'P 1'
#
loop_
_entity.id
_entity.type
_entity.pdbx_description
1 polymer ?
#
loop_
_entity_poly.entity_id
_entity_poly.type
_entity_poly.pdbx_seq_one_letter_code
_entity_poly.pdbx_strand_id
1 'polypeptide(L)'
;MSTTTTTQETVSDAQQGNVVIERPRPSYGYLGHDNNGNHHHRDRATNTVYVTENGYERFRPKNASVYWVRVHGEVHSTIDLESTDLEAWVDHVDSTTGWKAQPADLRVLLQRGGLR
;
A
#
# COMPACT_ATOMS: atom_id res chain seq x y z
N MET A 1 -39.19 -27.13 21.82
CA MET A 1 -38.12 -26.98 20.81
C MET A 1 -37.92 -25.49 20.60
N SER A 2 -36.88 -24.92 21.18
CA SER A 2 -36.60 -23.47 21.09
C SER A 2 -35.72 -23.23 19.88
N THR A 3 -36.26 -22.59 18.85
CA THR A 3 -35.51 -22.15 17.67
C THR A 3 -34.72 -20.90 18.03
N THR A 4 -33.42 -21.07 18.23
CA THR A 4 -32.46 -19.97 18.35
C THR A 4 -32.36 -19.27 16.99
N THR A 5 -32.93 -18.08 16.86
CA THR A 5 -32.70 -17.22 15.71
C THR A 5 -31.29 -16.64 15.83
N THR A 6 -30.33 -17.26 15.16
CA THR A 6 -29.01 -16.67 14.93
C THR A 6 -29.23 -15.42 14.09
N THR A 7 -29.18 -14.25 14.72
CA THR A 7 -29.01 -12.98 14.02
C THR A 7 -27.64 -13.05 13.36
N GLN A 8 -27.61 -13.44 12.09
CA GLN A 8 -26.46 -13.19 11.24
C GLN A 8 -26.37 -11.67 11.12
N GLU A 9 -25.41 -11.07 11.84
CA GLU A 9 -24.98 -9.71 11.55
C GLU A 9 -24.53 -9.72 10.09
N THR A 10 -25.40 -9.22 9.21
CA THR A 10 -25.06 -8.93 7.82
C THR A 10 -24.09 -7.76 7.88
N VAL A 11 -22.80 -8.05 8.07
CA VAL A 11 -21.74 -7.08 7.79
C VAL A 11 -21.94 -6.69 6.35
N SER A 12 -22.39 -5.45 6.17
CA SER A 12 -22.88 -4.94 4.91
C SER A 12 -21.73 -4.99 3.90
N ASP A 13 -21.83 -5.89 2.93
CA ASP A 13 -20.91 -6.14 1.82
C ASP A 13 -20.83 -4.96 0.81
N ALA A 14 -21.21 -3.76 1.23
CA ALA A 14 -21.50 -2.63 0.35
C ALA A 14 -20.30 -1.68 0.12
N GLN A 15 -19.08 -2.07 0.51
CA GLN A 15 -17.86 -1.25 0.33
C GLN A 15 -16.60 -2.07 -0.03
N GLN A 16 -16.73 -3.28 -0.59
CA GLN A 16 -15.58 -4.00 -1.18
C GLN A 16 -15.18 -3.40 -2.54
N GLY A 17 -15.02 -2.08 -2.62
CA GLY A 17 -14.33 -1.46 -3.75
C GLY A 17 -12.90 -2.00 -3.77
N ASN A 18 -12.50 -2.64 -4.87
CA ASN A 18 -11.24 -3.37 -5.09
C ASN A 18 -10.13 -3.01 -4.09
N VAL A 19 -10.06 -3.73 -2.96
CA VAL A 19 -9.05 -3.50 -1.92
C VAL A 19 -7.77 -4.21 -2.34
N VAL A 20 -6.74 -3.45 -2.62
CA VAL A 20 -5.44 -3.96 -3.09
C VAL A 20 -4.54 -4.31 -1.90
N ILE A 21 -4.51 -3.43 -0.90
CA ILE A 21 -3.72 -3.61 0.32
C ILE A 21 -4.62 -3.32 1.52
N GLU A 22 -4.66 -4.22 2.49
CA GLU A 22 -5.15 -3.95 3.83
C GLU A 22 -4.18 -4.54 4.85
N ARG A 23 -3.43 -3.69 5.54
CA ARG A 23 -2.32 -4.11 6.39
C ARG A 23 -2.17 -3.23 7.64
N PRO A 24 -1.61 -3.76 8.73
CA PRO A 24 -1.07 -2.92 9.80
C PRO A 24 -0.05 -1.92 9.25
N ARG A 25 -0.06 -0.68 9.76
CA ARG A 25 0.83 0.42 9.29
C ARG A 25 2.33 0.06 9.23
N PRO A 26 2.90 -0.75 10.14
CA PRO A 26 4.31 -1.16 10.05
C PRO A 26 4.66 -2.03 8.84
N SER A 27 3.68 -2.80 8.35
CA SER A 27 3.81 -3.68 7.19
C SER A 27 3.59 -2.96 5.87
N TYR A 28 3.37 -1.65 5.89
CA TYR A 28 3.11 -0.83 4.72
C TYR A 28 4.13 0.30 4.58
N GLY A 29 4.57 0.55 3.34
CA GLY A 29 5.36 1.73 2.97
C GLY A 29 4.67 2.52 1.86
N TYR A 30 4.49 3.82 2.05
CA TYR A 30 4.15 4.70 0.94
C TYR A 30 5.43 5.20 0.29
N LEU A 31 5.55 5.08 -1.04
CA LEU A 31 6.77 5.44 -1.79
C LEU A 31 6.67 6.82 -2.45
N GLY A 32 5.45 7.27 -2.79
CA GLY A 32 5.23 8.59 -3.38
C GLY A 32 4.12 8.62 -4.41
N HIS A 33 4.02 9.77 -5.07
CA HIS A 33 3.10 10.10 -6.15
C HIS A 33 3.90 10.57 -7.36
N ASP A 34 3.68 9.95 -8.52
CA ASP A 34 4.36 10.31 -9.77
C ASP A 34 3.68 11.50 -10.48
N ASN A 35 4.31 12.01 -11.55
CA ASN A 35 3.73 13.10 -12.34
C ASN A 35 2.49 12.71 -13.15
N ASN A 36 2.24 11.41 -13.35
CA ASN A 36 1.07 10.91 -14.05
C ASN A 36 -0.16 10.80 -13.15
N GLY A 37 -0.01 10.96 -11.84
CA GLY A 37 -1.11 10.86 -10.91
C GLY A 37 -1.13 9.54 -10.13
N ASN A 38 -0.16 8.64 -10.33
CA ASN A 38 -0.17 7.32 -9.69
C ASN A 38 0.53 7.32 -8.34
N HIS A 39 -0.05 6.60 -7.40
CA HIS A 39 0.45 6.37 -6.06
C HIS A 39 1.16 5.03 -5.98
N HIS A 40 2.37 5.04 -5.41
CA HIS A 40 3.21 3.87 -5.29
C HIS A 40 3.21 3.37 -3.85
N HIS A 41 2.80 2.11 -3.67
CA HIS A 41 2.52 1.49 -2.39
C HIS A 41 3.33 0.21 -2.23
N ARG A 42 4.15 0.11 -1.19
CA ARG A 42 4.87 -1.11 -0.86
C ARG A 42 4.11 -1.90 0.21
N ASP A 43 3.66 -3.10 -0.13
CA ASP A 43 3.36 -4.14 0.86
C ASP A 43 4.70 -4.78 1.28
N ARG A 44 5.11 -4.55 2.53
CA ARG A 44 6.37 -5.10 3.05
C ARG A 44 6.25 -6.58 3.40
N ALA A 45 5.03 -7.10 3.58
CA ALA A 45 4.80 -8.50 3.93
C ALA A 45 5.05 -9.42 2.72
N THR A 46 4.65 -8.96 1.53
CA THR A 46 4.87 -9.69 0.26
C THR A 46 6.05 -9.13 -0.54
N ASN A 47 6.69 -8.07 -0.02
CA ASN A 47 7.74 -7.34 -0.71
C ASN A 47 7.34 -6.89 -2.12
N THR A 48 6.12 -6.37 -2.27
CA THR A 48 5.54 -6.01 -3.58
C THR A 48 5.22 -4.52 -3.62
N VAL A 49 5.47 -3.85 -4.75
CA VAL A 49 4.98 -2.51 -5.04
C VAL A 49 3.73 -2.59 -5.90
N TYR A 50 2.68 -1.92 -5.45
CA TYR A 50 1.44 -1.72 -6.18
C TYR A 50 1.34 -0.25 -6.59
N VAL A 51 0.97 -0.02 -7.85
CA VAL A 51 0.76 1.31 -8.42
C VAL A 51 -0.73 1.50 -8.68
N THR A 52 -1.34 2.49 -8.05
CA THR A 52 -2.79 2.75 -8.09
C THR A 52 -3.09 4.23 -8.30
N GLU A 53 -4.27 4.58 -8.81
CA GLU A 53 -4.70 5.99 -8.93
C GLU A 53 -4.94 6.65 -7.56
N ASN A 54 -5.29 5.86 -6.56
CA ASN A 54 -5.65 6.39 -5.24
C ASN A 54 -4.49 6.26 -4.25
N GLY A 55 -4.42 7.20 -3.33
CA GLY A 55 -3.57 7.09 -2.14
C GLY A 55 -4.11 6.08 -1.12
N TYR A 56 -3.39 5.96 -0.01
CA TYR A 56 -3.81 5.10 1.10
C TYR A 56 -4.77 5.83 2.04
N GLU A 57 -5.72 5.08 2.58
CA GLU A 57 -6.52 5.45 3.73
C GLU A 57 -5.86 4.90 5.00
N ARG A 58 -5.91 5.68 6.08
CA ARG A 58 -5.51 5.23 7.42
C ARG A 58 -6.74 5.07 8.29
N PHE A 59 -6.89 3.89 8.88
CA PHE A 59 -7.99 3.59 9.79
C PHE A 59 -7.50 2.82 11.03
N ARG A 60 -8.36 2.67 12.03
CA ARG A 60 -8.05 1.88 13.23
C ARG A 60 -9.18 0.90 13.49
N PRO A 61 -8.97 -0.42 13.25
CA PRO A 61 -9.96 -1.42 13.58
C PRO A 61 -10.30 -1.39 15.08
N LYS A 62 -11.54 -1.79 15.41
CA LYS A 62 -11.96 -1.98 16.80
C LYS A 62 -11.01 -2.98 17.47
N ASN A 63 -10.46 -2.61 18.62
CA ASN A 63 -9.48 -3.39 19.41
C ASN A 63 -8.06 -3.52 18.81
N ALA A 64 -7.71 -2.80 17.74
CA ALA A 64 -6.34 -2.80 17.23
C ALA A 64 -5.41 -1.91 18.07
N SER A 65 -4.22 -2.42 18.38
CA SER A 65 -3.14 -1.68 19.06
C SER A 65 -2.42 -0.69 18.13
N VAL A 66 -2.53 -0.89 16.83
CA VAL A 66 -1.88 -0.07 15.80
C VAL A 66 -2.89 0.41 14.76
N TYR A 67 -2.54 1.49 14.05
CA TYR A 67 -3.27 1.89 12.86
C TYR A 67 -3.05 0.92 11.72
N TRP A 68 -4.05 0.79 10.89
CA TRP A 68 -4.05 0.03 9.66
C TRP A 68 -4.12 0.98 8.48
N VAL A 69 -3.70 0.48 7.34
CA VAL A 69 -3.81 1.15 6.06
C VAL A 69 -4.68 0.32 5.15
N ARG A 70 -5.41 1.01 4.28
CA ARG A 70 -6.15 0.41 3.19
C ARG A 70 -5.82 1.16 1.90
N VAL A 71 -5.62 0.44 0.82
CA VAL A 71 -5.48 1.00 -0.53
C VAL A 71 -6.60 0.41 -1.37
N HIS A 72 -7.36 1.30 -2.01
CA HIS A 72 -8.45 0.95 -2.91
C HIS A 72 -8.10 1.36 -4.34
N GLY A 73 -8.67 0.66 -5.31
CA GLY A 73 -8.65 1.09 -6.71
C GLY A 73 -8.07 0.05 -7.65
N GLU A 74 -7.99 0.41 -8.92
CA GLU A 74 -7.35 -0.41 -9.93
C GLU A 74 -5.83 -0.40 -9.76
N VAL A 75 -5.20 -1.55 -10.00
CA VAL A 75 -3.75 -1.69 -10.00
C VAL A 75 -3.26 -1.57 -11.44
N HIS A 76 -2.53 -0.50 -11.74
CA HIS A 76 -1.92 -0.31 -13.07
C HIS A 76 -0.64 -1.12 -13.22
N SER A 77 0.08 -1.34 -12.12
CA SER A 77 1.33 -2.10 -12.13
C SER A 77 1.57 -2.77 -10.79
N THR A 78 2.11 -3.99 -10.86
CA THR A 78 2.58 -4.77 -9.72
C THR A 78 4.03 -5.13 -9.95
N ILE A 79 4.90 -4.81 -8.99
CA ILE A 79 6.34 -5.07 -9.07
C ILE A 79 6.72 -5.92 -7.88
N ASP A 80 7.19 -7.13 -8.17
CA ASP A 80 7.74 -8.03 -7.18
C ASP A 80 9.20 -7.65 -6.88
N LEU A 81 9.44 -7.17 -5.65
CA LEU A 81 10.77 -6.74 -5.24
C LEU A 81 11.71 -7.90 -4.85
N GLU A 82 11.29 -9.15 -4.99
CA GLU A 82 12.22 -10.29 -5.00
C GLU A 82 13.06 -10.32 -6.28
N SER A 83 12.48 -9.82 -7.39
CA SER A 83 13.12 -9.80 -8.71
C SER A 83 13.83 -8.48 -9.05
N THR A 84 13.46 -7.39 -8.37
CA THR A 84 13.94 -6.03 -8.60
C THR A 84 14.11 -5.35 -7.25
N ASP A 85 15.25 -4.75 -6.94
CA ASP A 85 15.35 -4.02 -5.68
C ASP A 85 14.52 -2.72 -5.68
N LEU A 86 14.23 -2.21 -4.48
CA LEU A 86 13.40 -1.01 -4.32
C LEU A 86 14.06 0.24 -4.92
N GLU A 87 15.39 0.29 -4.95
CA GLU A 87 16.16 1.42 -5.47
C GLU A 87 15.99 1.54 -6.99
N ALA A 88 16.18 0.43 -7.70
CA ALA A 88 15.98 0.33 -9.14
C ALA A 88 14.56 0.71 -9.55
N TRP A 89 13.53 0.34 -8.76
CA TRP A 89 12.17 0.78 -9.03
C TRP A 89 12.00 2.29 -8.85
N VAL A 90 12.58 2.88 -7.80
CA VAL A 90 12.50 4.32 -7.55
C VAL A 90 13.21 5.13 -8.63
N ASP A 91 14.38 4.68 -9.07
CA ASP A 91 15.15 5.26 -10.16
C ASP A 91 14.45 5.09 -11.51
N HIS A 92 13.79 3.95 -11.73
CA HIS A 92 12.97 3.73 -12.92
C HIS A 92 11.83 4.76 -13.00
N VAL A 93 11.09 4.99 -11.91
CA VAL A 93 10.03 6.00 -11.90
C VAL A 93 10.61 7.40 -12.06
N ASP A 94 11.73 7.72 -11.40
CA ASP A 94 12.39 9.03 -11.52
C ASP A 94 12.81 9.34 -12.97
N SER A 95 13.36 8.34 -13.67
CA SER A 95 13.84 8.49 -15.05
C SER A 95 12.76 8.45 -16.12
N THR A 96 11.62 7.80 -15.86
CA THR A 96 10.54 7.64 -16.87
C THR A 96 9.44 8.67 -16.72
N THR A 97 8.87 8.78 -15.52
CA THR A 97 7.70 9.62 -15.25
C THR A 97 8.06 10.82 -14.39
N GLY A 98 9.08 10.68 -13.54
CA GLY A 98 9.41 11.61 -12.49
C GLY A 98 8.42 11.56 -11.34
N TRP A 99 8.91 11.94 -10.17
CA TRP A 99 8.10 12.01 -8.97
C TRP A 99 7.52 13.41 -8.75
N LYS A 100 6.20 13.49 -8.51
CA LYS A 100 5.54 14.72 -8.08
C LYS A 100 5.75 14.99 -6.60
N ALA A 101 5.69 13.92 -5.79
CA ALA A 101 6.00 13.97 -4.37
C ALA A 101 6.57 12.62 -3.92
N GLN A 102 7.77 12.63 -3.35
CA GLN A 102 8.32 11.50 -2.61
C GLN A 102 8.37 11.83 -1.12
N PRO A 103 8.12 10.85 -0.23
CA PRO A 103 8.51 10.96 1.16
C PRO A 103 10.02 11.23 1.23
N ALA A 104 10.42 12.32 1.89
CA ALA A 104 11.83 12.70 2.03
C ALA A 104 12.70 11.57 2.60
N ASP A 105 12.11 10.74 3.46
CA ASP A 105 12.76 9.59 4.09
C ASP A 105 13.12 8.49 3.09
N LEU A 106 12.43 8.37 1.94
CA LEU A 106 12.70 7.30 0.99
C LEU A 106 14.06 7.50 0.30
N ARG A 107 14.36 8.73 -0.15
CA ARG A 107 15.68 9.07 -0.72
C ARG A 107 16.80 8.92 0.32
N VAL A 108 16.54 9.31 1.57
CA VAL A 108 17.52 9.16 2.66
C VAL A 108 17.75 7.69 3.03
N LEU A 109 16.70 6.86 3.03
CA LEU A 109 16.81 5.42 3.32
C LEU A 109 17.52 4.66 2.20
N LEU A 110 17.29 5.02 0.93
CA LEU A 110 18.02 4.44 -0.22
C LEU A 110 19.49 4.86 -0.22
N GLN A 111 19.79 6.15 0.00
CA GLN A 111 21.16 6.65 0.09
C GLN A 111 21.95 6.08 1.28
N ARG A 112 21.27 5.68 2.36
CA ARG A 112 21.88 5.00 3.53
C ARG A 112 21.92 3.47 3.40
N GLY A 113 21.25 2.91 2.38
CA GLY A 113 21.30 1.48 2.04
C GLY A 113 22.59 1.07 1.33
N GLY A 114 23.40 2.04 0.87
CA GLY A 114 24.78 1.82 0.45
C GLY A 114 25.74 1.64 1.62
N LEU A 115 25.55 0.61 2.45
CA LEU A 115 26.57 0.15 3.40
C LEU A 115 26.69 -1.38 3.38
N ARG A 116 27.57 -1.82 2.48
CA ARG A 116 28.34 -3.08 2.47
C ARG A 116 27.59 -4.41 2.35
#